data_AF-A0A1W0E625-F1
#
_entry.id   AF-A0A1W0E625-F1
#
_cell.length_a   1.000
_cell.length_b   1.000
_cell.length_c   1.000
_cell.angle_alpha   90.00
_cell.angle_beta   90.00
_cell.angle_gamma   90.00
#
_symmetry.space_group_name_H-M   'P 1'
#
loop_
_entity.id
_entity.type
_entity.pdbx_description
1 polymer ?
#
loop_
_entity_poly.entity_id
_entity_poly.type
_entity_poly.pdbx_seq_one_letter_code
_entity_poly.pdbx_strand_id
1 'polypeptide(L)'
;MKNQPNWTEPPINNEIYSEELEEINEITLHNVDYIYENGLLKFKEESKPVNFLKIKKMVDKSYNSFKELLVGFNPKKLDKIIEIHTKINELLNKGKFYEKEDAFEKAKGIQTEYINGIVDKINNLK
;
A
#
# COMPACT_ATOMS: atom_id res chain seq x y z
N MET A 1 -39.95 41.96 -33.18
CA MET A 1 -39.28 40.69 -33.56
C MET A 1 -37.89 40.71 -32.94
N LYS A 2 -37.60 39.80 -32.01
CA LYS A 2 -36.30 39.75 -31.31
C LYS A 2 -35.31 38.97 -32.19
N ASN A 3 -34.23 39.62 -32.61
CA ASN A 3 -33.11 38.98 -33.30
C ASN A 3 -32.41 38.04 -32.33
N GLN A 4 -32.42 36.73 -32.60
CA GLN A 4 -31.59 35.78 -31.86
C GLN A 4 -30.14 35.91 -32.32
N PRO A 5 -29.15 35.88 -31.41
CA PRO A 5 -27.74 35.92 -31.78
C PRO A 5 -27.37 34.66 -32.56
N ASN A 6 -26.79 34.85 -33.74
CA ASN A 6 -26.29 33.76 -34.59
C ASN A 6 -24.94 33.29 -34.02
N TRP A 7 -24.97 32.23 -33.21
CA TRP A 7 -23.75 31.57 -32.73
C TRP A 7 -23.22 30.67 -33.85
N THR A 8 -22.00 30.94 -34.32
CA THR A 8 -21.28 30.01 -35.20
C THR A 8 -20.95 28.75 -34.42
N GLU A 9 -21.29 27.59 -34.97
CA GLU A 9 -20.87 26.30 -34.42
C GLU A 9 -19.33 26.26 -34.37
N PRO A 10 -18.72 25.87 -33.23
CA PRO A 10 -17.28 25.72 -33.17
C PRO A 10 -16.84 24.66 -34.20
N PRO A 11 -15.69 24.83 -34.86
CA PRO A 11 -15.20 23.87 -35.83
C PRO A 11 -15.02 22.52 -35.13
N ILE A 12 -15.75 21.51 -35.59
CA ILE A 12 -15.55 20.12 -35.15
C ILE A 12 -14.25 19.67 -35.80
N ASN A 13 -13.17 19.66 -35.03
CA ASN A 13 -11.94 19.03 -35.50
C ASN A 13 -12.17 17.51 -35.52
N ASN A 14 -12.41 16.95 -36.71
CA ASN A 14 -12.60 15.51 -36.93
C ASN A 14 -11.28 14.73 -36.88
N GLU A 15 -10.17 15.38 -36.52
CA GLU A 15 -8.99 14.70 -36.03
C GLU A 15 -9.35 14.06 -34.70
N ILE A 16 -9.85 12.82 -34.78
CA ILE A 16 -9.83 11.90 -33.66
C ILE A 16 -8.36 11.79 -33.30
N TYR A 17 -7.94 12.53 -32.27
CA TYR A 17 -6.71 12.24 -31.56
C TYR A 17 -6.88 10.83 -30.99
N SER A 18 -6.53 9.81 -31.78
CA SER A 18 -6.15 8.53 -31.24
C SER A 18 -4.78 8.74 -30.63
N GLU A 19 -4.75 9.45 -29.49
CA GLU A 19 -3.67 9.22 -28.54
C GLU A 19 -3.79 7.74 -28.20
N GLU A 20 -2.87 6.93 -28.75
CA GLU A 20 -2.64 5.59 -28.23
C GLU A 20 -2.43 5.79 -26.72
N LEU A 21 -3.40 5.33 -25.93
CA LEU A 21 -3.28 5.37 -24.47
C LEU A 21 -2.02 4.60 -24.13
N GLU A 22 -0.94 5.32 -23.80
CA GLU A 22 0.30 4.70 -23.35
C GLU A 22 -0.04 3.72 -22.23
N GLU A 23 0.42 2.47 -22.35
CA GLU A 23 0.21 1.48 -21.31
C GLU A 23 0.89 1.98 -20.03
N ILE A 24 0.08 2.46 -19.08
CA ILE A 24 0.56 2.94 -17.78
C ILE A 24 1.04 1.72 -16.98
N ASN A 25 2.33 1.45 -17.06
CA ASN A 25 2.98 0.34 -16.37
C ASN A 25 3.17 0.60 -14.87
N GLU A 26 3.24 1.87 -14.47
CA GLU A 26 3.41 2.28 -13.08
C GLU A 26 2.48 3.44 -12.74
N ILE A 27 1.83 3.39 -11.58
CA ILE A 27 0.98 4.47 -11.07
C ILE A 27 1.32 4.76 -9.62
N THR A 28 1.52 6.03 -9.29
CA THR A 28 1.65 6.48 -7.91
C THR A 28 0.31 7.02 -7.44
N LEU A 29 -0.28 6.36 -6.44
CA LEU A 29 -1.58 6.71 -5.88
C LEU A 29 -1.42 6.95 -4.38
N HIS A 30 -1.68 8.18 -3.93
CA HIS A 30 -1.49 8.61 -2.53
C HIS A 30 -0.07 8.34 -1.98
N ASN A 31 0.97 8.65 -2.75
CA ASN A 31 2.38 8.38 -2.42
C ASN A 31 2.71 6.89 -2.24
N VAL A 32 1.92 6.00 -2.82
CA VAL A 32 2.23 4.58 -2.88
C VAL A 32 2.38 4.19 -4.34
N ASP A 33 3.50 3.56 -4.66
CA ASP A 33 3.83 3.13 -6.02
C ASP A 33 3.22 1.75 -6.30
N TYR A 34 2.55 1.64 -7.45
CA TYR A 34 1.96 0.41 -7.95
C TYR A 34 2.52 0.09 -9.33
N ILE A 35 2.68 -1.20 -9.61
CA ILE A 35 3.00 -1.75 -10.92
C ILE A 35 1.73 -2.40 -11.46
N TYR A 36 1.40 -2.13 -12.72
CA TYR A 36 0.30 -2.78 -13.43
C TYR A 36 0.82 -4.07 -14.09
N GLU A 37 0.38 -5.23 -13.60
CA GLU A 37 0.74 -6.54 -14.15
C GLU A 37 -0.53 -7.37 -14.39
N ASN A 38 -0.71 -7.88 -15.63
CA ASN A 38 -1.79 -8.79 -15.99
C ASN A 38 -3.20 -8.29 -15.65
N GLY A 39 -3.47 -6.99 -15.83
CA GLY A 39 -4.77 -6.40 -15.53
C GLY A 39 -5.00 -6.08 -14.05
N LEU A 40 -3.99 -6.26 -13.20
CA LEU A 40 -4.07 -6.05 -11.75
C LEU A 40 -2.99 -5.07 -11.29
N LEU A 41 -3.36 -4.15 -10.42
CA LEU A 41 -2.42 -3.28 -9.71
C LEU A 41 -1.77 -4.06 -8.57
N LYS A 42 -0.46 -4.20 -8.62
CA LYS A 42 0.37 -4.74 -7.54
C LYS A 42 1.17 -3.62 -6.89
N PHE A 43 1.45 -3.73 -5.59
CA PHE A 43 2.34 -2.78 -4.94
C PHE A 43 3.78 -2.97 -5.47
N LYS A 44 4.46 -1.85 -5.76
CA LYS A 44 5.85 -1.86 -6.24
C LYS A 44 6.84 -2.31 -5.17
N GLU A 45 6.56 -1.98 -3.90
CA GLU A 45 7.42 -2.41 -2.79
C GLU A 45 7.08 -3.84 -2.35
N GLU A 46 8.10 -4.71 -2.33
CA GLU A 46 8.00 -6.02 -1.69
C GLU A 46 7.68 -5.85 -0.20
N SER A 47 6.50 -6.32 0.19
CA SER A 47 6.10 -6.42 1.59
C SER A 47 7.05 -7.40 2.30
N LYS A 48 7.59 -6.99 3.46
CA LYS A 48 8.49 -7.84 4.26
C LYS A 48 7.83 -8.17 5.59
N PRO A 49 7.88 -9.43 6.05
CA PRO A 49 7.36 -9.80 7.35
C PRO A 49 8.07 -9.01 8.45
N VAL A 50 7.29 -8.51 9.40
CA VAL A 50 7.82 -7.72 10.51
C VAL A 50 8.63 -8.62 11.44
N ASN A 51 9.94 -8.37 11.51
CA ASN A 51 10.78 -9.03 12.50
C ASN A 51 10.64 -8.32 13.87
N PHE A 52 9.69 -8.79 14.68
CA PHE A 52 9.44 -8.26 16.04
C PHE A 52 10.67 -8.26 16.94
N LEU A 53 11.56 -9.26 16.80
CA LEU A 53 12.80 -9.32 17.58
C LEU A 53 13.75 -8.15 17.24
N LYS A 54 13.82 -7.78 15.95
CA LYS A 54 14.61 -6.64 15.48
C LYS A 54 14.04 -5.33 16.01
N ILE A 55 12.71 -5.14 15.96
CA ILE A 55 12.05 -3.94 16.48
C ILE A 55 12.29 -3.81 17.99
N LYS A 56 12.14 -4.90 18.76
CA LYS A 56 12.41 -4.91 20.20
C LYS A 56 13.83 -4.42 20.52
N LYS A 57 14.84 -4.94 19.81
CA LYS A 57 16.23 -4.47 19.95
C LYS A 57 16.42 -2.99 19.63
N MET A 58 15.65 -2.45 18.68
CA MET A 58 15.70 -1.03 18.32
C MET A 58 15.05 -0.16 19.40
N VAL A 59 13.93 -0.60 19.98
CA VAL A 59 13.28 0.05 21.13
C VAL A 59 14.22 0.09 22.33
N ASP A 60 14.88 -1.02 22.66
CA ASP A 60 15.84 -1.08 23.76
C ASP A 60 17.01 -0.11 23.54
N LYS A 61 17.50 0.03 22.30
CA LYS A 61 18.53 1.01 21.94
C LYS A 61 18.03 2.45 22.05
N SER A 62 16.79 2.73 21.66
CA SER A 62 16.17 4.05 21.84
C SER A 62 16.09 4.42 23.32
N TYR A 63 15.60 3.48 24.14
CA TYR A 63 15.46 3.66 25.58
C TYR A 63 16.79 3.93 26.29
N ASN A 64 17.85 3.19 25.95
CA ASN A 64 19.18 3.43 26.50
C ASN A 64 19.74 4.79 26.07
N SER A 65 19.54 5.18 24.80
CA SER A 65 19.96 6.50 24.31
C SER A 65 19.22 7.63 25.02
N PHE A 66 17.94 7.43 25.34
CA PHE A 66 17.13 8.38 26.09
C PHE A 66 17.60 8.50 27.54
N LYS A 67 17.93 7.39 28.21
CA LYS A 67 18.55 7.42 29.55
C LYS A 67 19.84 8.23 29.58
N GLU A 68 20.73 8.01 28.62
CA GLU A 68 21.99 8.76 28.51
C GLU A 68 21.73 10.26 28.25
N LEU A 69 20.70 10.59 27.48
CA LEU A 69 20.30 11.97 27.24
C LEU A 69 19.78 12.65 28.52
N LEU A 70 19.03 11.95 29.37
CA LEU A 70 18.57 12.49 30.66
C LEU A 70 19.73 12.77 31.63
N VAL A 71 20.83 12.01 31.55
CA VAL A 71 21.97 12.14 32.46
C VAL A 71 22.93 13.27 32.06
N GLY A 72 23.07 13.57 30.76
CA GLY A 72 24.10 14.50 30.28
C GLY A 72 23.69 15.45 29.16
N PHE A 73 22.39 15.55 28.85
CA PHE A 73 21.77 16.35 27.78
C PHE A 73 22.69 16.57 26.56
N ASN A 74 22.92 15.49 25.81
CA ASN A 74 23.74 15.51 24.60
C ASN A 74 22.84 15.56 23.35
N PRO A 75 22.86 16.66 22.56
CA PRO A 75 22.02 16.82 21.37
C PRO A 75 22.20 15.69 20.34
N LYS A 76 23.43 15.15 20.20
CA LYS A 76 23.70 14.05 19.26
C LYS A 76 22.97 12.75 19.61
N LYS A 77 22.57 12.59 20.87
CA LYS A 77 21.78 11.44 21.33
C LYS A 77 20.31 11.60 20.93
N LEU A 78 19.81 12.83 20.84
CA LEU A 78 18.47 13.13 20.38
C LEU A 78 18.32 12.74 18.90
N ASP A 79 19.28 13.15 18.05
CA ASP A 79 19.29 12.79 16.63
C ASP A 79 19.27 11.27 16.43
N LYS A 80 20.02 10.55 17.26
CA LYS A 80 20.07 9.09 17.23
C LYS A 80 18.74 8.44 17.63
N ILE A 81 18.03 9.02 18.60
CA ILE A 81 16.68 8.57 18.99
C ILE A 81 15.71 8.80 17.82
N ILE A 82 15.73 9.99 17.21
CA ILE A 82 14.89 10.31 16.06
C ILE A 82 15.13 9.30 14.93
N GLU A 83 16.39 9.03 14.59
CA GLU A 83 16.75 8.05 13.55
C GLU A 83 16.22 6.64 13.86
N ILE A 84 16.32 6.19 15.11
CA ILE A 84 15.80 4.89 15.54
C ILE A 84 14.28 4.84 15.38
N HIS A 85 13.57 5.89 15.79
CA HIS A 85 12.11 5.95 15.68
C HIS A 85 11.64 6.00 14.22
N THR A 86 12.33 6.74 13.34
CA THR A 86 12.03 6.76 11.90
C THR A 86 12.15 5.37 11.30
N LYS A 87 13.25 4.65 11.60
CA LYS A 87 13.44 3.28 11.08
C LYS A 87 12.43 2.27 11.64
N ILE A 88 11.99 2.43 12.90
CA ILE A 88 10.90 1.61 13.46
C ILE A 88 9.60 1.85 12.69
N ASN A 89 9.26 3.11 12.43
CA ASN A 89 8.05 3.47 11.69
C ASN A 89 8.06 2.93 10.25
N GLU A 90 9.20 3.00 9.55
CA GLU A 90 9.35 2.41 8.23
C GLU A 90 9.11 0.90 8.25
N LEU A 91 9.71 0.17 9.21
CA LEU A 91 9.53 -1.27 9.34
C LEU A 91 8.08 -1.65 9.69
N LEU A 92 7.43 -0.90 10.57
CA LEU A 92 6.03 -1.14 10.94
C LEU A 92 5.07 -0.84 9.79
N ASN A 93 5.31 0.23 9.04
CA ASN A 93 4.50 0.57 7.88
C ASN A 93 4.58 -0.52 6.82
N LYS A 94 5.79 -0.98 6.46
CA LYS A 94 5.99 -2.12 5.54
C LYS A 94 5.32 -3.41 6.04
N GLY A 95 5.28 -3.59 7.36
CA GLY A 95 4.57 -4.67 8.02
C GLY A 95 3.04 -4.67 7.92
N LYS A 96 2.42 -3.50 8.10
CA LYS A 96 0.95 -3.34 8.03
C LYS A 96 0.38 -3.72 6.66
N PHE A 97 1.17 -3.58 5.60
CA PHE A 97 0.78 -4.04 4.27
C PHE A 97 0.78 -5.58 4.18
N TYR A 98 1.78 -6.24 4.75
CA TYR A 98 1.87 -7.70 4.80
C TYR A 98 0.70 -8.33 5.59
N GLU A 99 0.32 -7.75 6.74
CA GLU A 99 -0.83 -8.23 7.53
C GLU A 99 -2.15 -8.21 6.75
N LYS A 100 -2.32 -7.28 5.80
CA LYS A 100 -3.51 -7.24 4.94
C LYS A 100 -3.49 -8.37 3.90
N GLU A 101 -2.34 -8.66 3.29
CA GLU A 101 -2.20 -9.77 2.33
C GLU A 101 -2.48 -11.11 3.00
N ASP A 102 -1.88 -11.35 4.18
CA ASP A 102 -2.13 -12.55 5.01
C ASP A 102 -3.62 -12.68 5.41
N ALA A 103 -4.29 -11.56 5.71
CA ALA A 103 -5.71 -11.57 6.03
C ALA A 103 -6.58 -11.95 4.82
N PHE A 104 -6.22 -11.49 3.61
CA PHE A 104 -6.87 -11.87 2.37
C PHE A 104 -6.66 -13.34 2.02
N GLU A 105 -5.45 -13.88 2.20
CA GLU A 105 -5.18 -15.30 1.98
C GLU A 105 -5.96 -16.18 2.96
N LYS A 106 -6.00 -15.81 4.26
CA LYS A 106 -6.81 -16.52 5.26
C LYS A 106 -8.30 -16.50 4.92
N ALA A 107 -8.82 -15.37 4.45
CA ALA A 107 -10.22 -15.26 4.05
C ALA A 107 -10.55 -16.16 2.84
N LYS A 108 -9.66 -16.21 1.84
CA LYS A 108 -9.79 -17.15 0.70
C LYS A 108 -9.74 -18.61 1.15
N GLY A 109 -8.87 -18.95 2.09
CA GLY A 109 -8.78 -20.29 2.67
C GLY A 109 -10.11 -20.72 3.29
N ILE A 110 -10.67 -19.89 4.17
CA ILE A 110 -11.96 -20.15 4.84
C ILE A 110 -13.10 -20.28 3.82
N GLN A 111 -13.14 -19.43 2.80
CA GLN A 111 -14.15 -19.50 1.74
C GLN A 111 -14.05 -20.82 0.96
N THR A 112 -12.83 -21.27 0.67
CA THR A 112 -12.59 -22.53 -0.05
C THR A 112 -13.02 -23.74 0.78
N GLU A 113 -12.68 -23.76 2.07
CA GLU A 113 -13.13 -24.79 3.01
C GLU A 113 -14.67 -24.86 3.11
N TYR A 114 -15.33 -23.70 3.17
CA TYR A 114 -16.78 -23.63 3.20
C TYR A 114 -17.42 -24.19 1.92
N ILE A 115 -16.87 -23.85 0.75
CA ILE A 115 -17.32 -24.39 -0.54
C ILE A 115 -17.13 -25.90 -0.59
N ASN A 116 -15.95 -26.41 -0.20
CA ASN A 116 -15.68 -27.84 -0.19
C ASN A 116 -16.64 -28.60 0.75
N GLY A 117 -16.92 -28.06 1.95
CA GLY A 117 -17.89 -28.63 2.86
C GLY A 117 -19.32 -28.66 2.32
N ILE A 118 -19.70 -27.71 1.46
CA ILE A 118 -20.99 -27.74 0.75
C ILE A 118 -20.99 -28.81 -0.34
N VAL A 119 -19.92 -28.89 -1.14
CA VAL A 119 -19.78 -29.90 -2.20
C VAL A 119 -19.84 -31.31 -1.62
N ASP A 120 -19.15 -31.56 -0.50
CA ASP A 120 -19.19 -32.86 0.19
C ASP A 120 -20.59 -33.20 0.70
N LYS A 121 -21.34 -32.22 1.22
CA LYS A 121 -22.74 -32.42 1.62
C LYS A 121 -23.64 -32.76 0.42
N ILE A 122 -23.45 -32.09 -0.71
CA ILE A 122 -24.20 -32.36 -1.95
C ILE A 122 -23.89 -33.77 -2.46
N ASN A 123 -22.63 -34.20 -2.41
CA ASN A 123 -22.21 -35.52 -2.85
C ASN A 123 -22.77 -36.65 -1.95
N ASN A 124 -22.94 -36.39 -0.65
CA ASN A 124 -23.55 -37.34 0.29
C ASN A 124 -25.09 -37.40 0.21
N LEU A 125 -25.73 -36.53 -0.57
CA LEU A 125 -27.18 -36.52 -0.81
C LEU A 125 -27.58 -37.22 -2.13
N LYS A 126 -26.61 -37.62 -2.95
CA LYS A 126 -26.80 -38.45 -4.14
C LYS A 126 -26.63 -39.92 -3.79
#